data_AF-A0A839N7T8-F1
#
_entry.id   AF-A0A839N7T8-F1
#
_cell.length_a   1.000
_cell.length_b   1.000
_cell.length_c   1.000
_cell.angle_alpha   90.00
_cell.angle_beta   90.00
_cell.angle_gamma   90.00
#
_symmetry.space_group_name_H-M   'P 1'
#
loop_
_entity.id
_entity.type
_entity.pdbx_description
1 polymer ?
#
loop_
_entity_poly.entity_id
_entity_poly.type
_entity_poly.pdbx_seq_one_letter_code
_entity_poly.pdbx_strand_id
1 'polypeptide(L)'
;MGFIRTHQGDRVGADGLVWGVDPMCRVLSEHGLHIAPSTYYEHIRKRPTARMFADAAVIDAIWKLRQKMMFYKGLGSRKMWIVLRRSED
;
A
#
# COMPACT_ATOMS: atom_id res chain seq x y z
N MET A 1 -4.09 -12.96 -1.96
CA MET A 1 -4.46 -12.83 -0.53
C MET A 1 -5.51 -13.82 -0.02
N GLY A 2 -6.25 -14.54 -0.89
CA GLY A 2 -7.21 -15.57 -0.43
C GLY A 2 -6.54 -16.71 0.35
N PHE A 3 -5.40 -17.20 -0.16
CA PHE A 3 -4.64 -18.30 0.44
C PHE A 3 -4.28 -18.10 1.92
N ILE A 4 -3.70 -16.94 2.29
CA ILE A 4 -3.33 -16.62 3.69
C ILE A 4 -4.55 -16.60 4.60
N ARG A 5 -5.70 -16.11 4.10
CA ARG A 5 -6.94 -16.09 4.88
C ARG A 5 -7.55 -17.50 5.00
N THR A 6 -7.55 -18.26 3.90
CA THR A 6 -8.15 -19.60 3.86
C THR A 6 -7.50 -20.54 4.86
N HIS A 7 -6.19 -20.42 5.06
CA HIS A 7 -5.43 -21.31 5.93
C HIS A 7 -5.14 -20.67 7.29
N GLN A 8 -5.81 -19.57 7.64
CA GLN A 8 -5.55 -18.89 8.91
C GLN A 8 -5.87 -19.82 10.09
N GLY A 9 -4.87 -20.05 10.95
CA GLY A 9 -5.00 -20.93 12.11
C GLY A 9 -4.66 -22.39 11.83
N ASP A 10 -4.46 -22.77 10.56
CA ASP A 10 -4.00 -24.12 10.21
C ASP A 10 -2.60 -24.36 10.76
N ARG A 11 -2.35 -25.58 11.22
CA ARG A 11 -1.02 -26.01 11.67
C ARG A 11 -0.42 -26.92 10.62
N VAL A 12 0.83 -26.67 10.23
CA VAL A 12 1.58 -27.60 9.38
C VAL A 12 2.94 -27.91 9.99
N GLY A 13 3.52 -29.02 9.55
CA GLY A 13 4.85 -29.45 9.96
C GLY A 13 4.86 -30.13 11.33
N ALA A 14 5.99 -30.79 11.62
CA ALA A 14 6.22 -31.42 12.93
C ALA A 14 6.45 -30.39 14.05
N ASP A 15 6.80 -29.16 13.69
CA ASP A 15 7.04 -28.00 14.54
C ASP A 15 5.76 -27.21 14.88
N GLY A 16 4.66 -27.47 14.19
CA GLY A 16 3.35 -26.88 14.48
C GLY A 16 3.22 -25.42 14.09
N LEU A 17 3.89 -25.00 13.01
CA LEU A 17 3.81 -23.62 12.50
C LEU A 17 2.36 -23.26 12.17
N VAL A 18 1.88 -22.16 12.78
CA VAL A 18 0.53 -21.63 12.54
C VAL A 18 0.54 -20.74 11.30
N TRP A 19 -0.34 -21.06 10.37
CA TRP A 19 -0.56 -20.31 9.15
C TRP A 19 -1.35 -19.04 9.43
N GLY A 20 -0.97 -17.96 8.76
CA GLY A 20 -1.56 -16.64 8.96
C GLY A 20 -0.49 -15.56 8.94
N VAL A 21 -0.81 -14.42 9.54
CA VAL A 21 0.11 -13.28 9.59
C VAL A 21 0.85 -13.14 10.92
N ASP A 22 0.53 -13.98 11.91
CA ASP A 22 1.16 -14.00 13.23
C ASP A 22 2.70 -14.10 13.17
N PRO A 23 3.31 -14.98 12.33
CA PRO A 23 4.77 -15.01 12.23
C PRO A 23 5.35 -13.71 11.68
N MET A 24 4.69 -13.11 10.69
CA MET A 24 5.11 -11.81 10.11
C MET A 24 4.98 -10.69 11.14
N CYS A 25 3.87 -10.63 11.89
CA CYS A 25 3.65 -9.62 12.93
C CYS A 25 4.67 -9.73 14.08
N ARG A 26 5.08 -10.96 14.42
CA ARG A 26 6.14 -11.22 15.40
C ARG A 26 7.48 -10.66 14.95
N VAL A 27 7.92 -10.98 13.73
CA VAL A 27 9.17 -10.45 13.15
C VAL A 27 9.14 -8.93 13.07
N LEU A 28 8.02 -8.34 12.62
CA LEU A 28 7.88 -6.89 12.58
C LEU A 28 8.02 -6.26 13.98
N SER A 29 7.46 -6.89 15.00
CA SER A 29 7.59 -6.45 16.39
C SER A 29 9.03 -6.54 16.91
N GLU A 30 9.79 -7.56 16.52
CA GLU A 30 11.23 -7.68 16.84
C GLU A 30 12.05 -6.52 16.23
N HIS A 31 11.58 -5.93 15.13
CA HIS A 31 12.15 -4.74 14.50
C HIS A 31 11.49 -3.42 14.94
N GLY A 32 10.69 -3.43 16.01
CA GLY A 32 10.06 -2.22 16.57
C GLY A 32 8.79 -1.74 15.84
N LEU A 33 8.28 -2.53 14.89
CA LEU A 33 7.04 -2.27 14.17
C LEU A 33 5.91 -3.13 14.77
N HIS A 34 5.35 -2.67 15.88
CA HIS A 34 4.28 -3.38 16.57
C HIS A 34 2.96 -3.31 15.79
N ILE A 35 2.54 -4.46 15.27
CA ILE A 35 1.24 -4.63 14.62
C ILE A 35 0.58 -5.91 15.12
N ALA A 36 -0.68 -5.82 15.55
CA ALA A 36 -1.45 -6.99 15.91
C ALA A 36 -2.01 -7.69 14.65
N PRO A 37 -2.07 -9.04 14.62
CA PRO A 37 -2.71 -9.79 13.53
C PRO A 37 -4.16 -9.35 13.27
N SER A 38 -4.93 -9.07 14.32
CA SER A 38 -6.29 -8.53 14.20
C SER A 38 -6.32 -7.20 13.44
N THR A 39 -5.43 -6.27 13.78
CA THR A 39 -5.28 -4.98 13.09
C THR A 39 -4.94 -5.17 11.61
N TYR A 40 -4.06 -6.12 11.28
CA TYR A 40 -3.77 -6.46 9.89
C TYR A 40 -5.02 -6.93 9.14
N TYR A 41 -5.76 -7.89 9.71
CA TYR A 41 -6.94 -8.45 9.06
C TYR A 41 -8.12 -7.46 9.00
N GLU A 42 -8.23 -6.53 9.94
CA GLU A 42 -9.14 -5.40 9.84
C GLU A 42 -8.73 -4.49 8.69
N HIS A 43 -7.44 -4.12 8.62
CA HIS A 43 -6.92 -3.21 7.61
C HIS A 43 -7.10 -3.76 6.18
N ILE A 44 -6.78 -5.03 5.93
CA ILE A 44 -6.91 -5.64 4.60
C ILE A 44 -8.37 -5.75 4.12
N ARG A 45 -9.34 -5.66 5.04
CA ARG A 45 -10.78 -5.66 4.71
C ARG A 45 -11.34 -4.25 4.47
N LYS A 46 -10.59 -3.20 4.85
CA LYS A 46 -11.05 -1.83 4.64
C LYS A 46 -11.08 -1.50 3.15
N ARG A 47 -12.16 -0.82 2.73
CA ARG A 47 -12.24 -0.24 1.41
C ARG A 47 -11.41 1.05 1.37
N PRO A 48 -10.81 1.40 0.21
CA PRO A 48 -10.12 2.68 0.08
C PRO A 48 -11.07 3.83 0.39
N THR A 49 -10.57 4.84 1.08
CA THR A 49 -11.34 6.06 1.37
C THR A 49 -11.42 6.96 0.15
N ALA A 50 -12.38 7.89 0.12
CA ALA A 50 -12.47 8.90 -0.94
C ALA A 50 -11.15 9.65 -1.13
N ARG A 51 -10.42 9.94 -0.04
CA ARG A 51 -9.10 10.56 -0.10
C ARG A 51 -8.07 9.68 -0.81
N MET A 52 -8.04 8.38 -0.52
CA MET A 52 -7.12 7.45 -1.18
C MET A 52 -7.37 7.39 -2.70
N PHE A 53 -8.63 7.45 -3.12
CA PHE A 53 -8.95 7.51 -4.54
C PHE A 53 -8.47 8.82 -5.19
N ALA A 54 -8.70 9.96 -4.54
CA ALA A 54 -8.23 11.25 -5.02
C ALA A 54 -6.69 11.29 -5.11
N ASP A 55 -6.00 10.84 -4.07
CA ASP A 55 -4.54 10.78 -4.03
C ASP A 55 -4.00 9.85 -5.13
N ALA A 56 -4.62 8.69 -5.34
CA ALA A 56 -4.24 7.77 -6.42
C ALA A 56 -4.40 8.39 -7.81
N ALA A 57 -5.48 9.14 -8.05
CA ALA A 57 -5.70 9.85 -9.31
C ALA A 57 -4.62 10.92 -9.55
N VAL A 58 -4.25 11.68 -8.52
CA VAL A 58 -3.17 12.68 -8.59
C VAL A 58 -1.82 12.02 -8.84
N ILE A 59 -1.52 10.91 -8.17
CA ILE A 59 -0.27 10.15 -8.36
C ILE A 59 -0.17 9.65 -9.80
N ASP A 60 -1.25 9.08 -10.34
CA ASP A 60 -1.32 8.62 -11.73
C ASP A 60 -1.13 9.77 -12.73
N ALA A 61 -1.78 10.91 -12.50
CA ALA A 61 -1.60 12.11 -13.33
C ALA A 61 -0.15 12.61 -13.34
N ILE A 62 0.49 12.66 -12.16
CA ILE A 62 1.92 13.01 -12.04
C ILE A 62 2.79 12.01 -12.80
N TRP A 63 2.52 10.71 -12.64
CA TRP A 63 3.27 9.66 -13.32
C TRP A 63 3.17 9.80 -14.84
N LYS A 64 1.95 9.93 -15.37
CA LYS A 64 1.70 10.13 -16.81
C LYS A 64 2.43 11.38 -17.33
N LEU A 65 2.33 12.50 -16.62
CA LEU A 65 3.01 13.74 -17.03
C LEU A 65 4.53 13.58 -17.05
N ARG A 66 5.13 12.89 -16.07
CA ARG A 66 6.57 12.58 -16.03
C ARG A 66 7.02 11.69 -17.19
N GLN A 67 6.14 10.87 -17.75
CA GLN A 67 6.44 10.05 -18.93
C GLN A 67 6.38 10.84 -20.25
N LYS A 68 5.63 11.94 -20.33
CA LYS A 68 5.45 12.69 -21.58
C LYS A 68 6.76 13.30 -22.11
N MET A 69 7.57 13.90 -21.23
CA MET A 69 8.82 14.58 -21.62
C MET A 69 9.83 14.52 -20.48
N MET A 70 11.13 14.43 -20.81
CA MET A 70 12.22 14.36 -19.84
C MET A 70 12.24 15.56 -18.87
N PHE A 71 11.90 16.77 -19.35
CA PHE A 71 11.85 17.98 -18.54
C PHE A 71 10.93 17.86 -17.32
N TYR A 72 9.77 17.20 -17.46
CA TYR A 72 8.81 17.05 -16.36
C TYR A 72 9.35 16.21 -15.20
N LYS A 73 10.35 15.35 -15.43
CA LYS A 73 10.99 14.57 -14.37
C LYS A 73 11.73 15.44 -13.37
N GLY A 74 12.29 16.58 -13.81
CA GLY A 74 13.02 17.53 -12.95
C GLY A 74 12.15 18.53 -12.20
N LEU A 75 10.82 18.55 -12.42
CA LEU A 75 9.94 19.46 -11.72
C LEU A 75 9.69 19.02 -10.27
N GLY A 76 9.87 19.97 -9.35
CA GLY A 76 9.40 19.86 -7.97
C GLY A 76 7.88 19.97 -7.87
N SER A 77 7.35 19.68 -6.67
CA SER A 77 5.91 19.58 -6.39
C SER A 77 5.10 20.80 -6.85
N ARG A 78 5.53 22.02 -6.50
CA ARG A 78 4.84 23.26 -6.87
C ARG A 78 4.73 23.45 -8.39
N LYS A 79 5.81 23.20 -9.13
CA LYS A 79 5.81 23.34 -10.60
C LYS A 79 4.96 22.24 -11.27
N MET A 80 5.06 21.01 -10.77
CA MET A 80 4.25 19.88 -11.22
C MET A 80 2.75 20.19 -11.10
N TRP A 81 2.34 20.76 -9.98
CA TRP A 81 0.95 21.17 -9.75
C TRP A 81 0.47 22.25 -10.73
N ILE A 82 1.29 23.28 -11.02
CA ILE A 82 0.93 24.32 -12.00
C ILE A 82 0.69 23.70 -13.38
N VAL A 83 1.56 22.78 -13.80
CA VAL A 83 1.45 22.13 -15.11
C VAL A 83 0.21 21.26 -15.18
N LEU A 84 -0.03 20.41 -14.17
CA LEU A 84 -1.21 19.55 -14.13
C LEU A 84 -2.51 20.36 -14.17
N ARG A 85 -2.60 21.41 -13.35
CA ARG A 85 -3.77 22.29 -13.32
C ARG A 85 -4.05 22.95 -14.68
N ARG A 86 -3.01 23.30 -15.45
CA ARG A 86 -3.16 23.91 -16.79
C ARG A 86 -3.49 22.92 -17.89
N SER A 87 -3.26 21.62 -17.67
CA SER A 87 -3.50 20.58 -18.68
C SER A 87 -4.89 19.95 -18.58
N GLU A 88 -5.65 20.31 -17.54
CA GLU A 88 -7.05 19.90 -17.35
C GLU A 88 -8.06 20.91 -17.93
N ASP A 89 -7.59 22.11 -18.31
CA ASP A 89 -8.31 23.10 -19.15
C ASP A 89 -8.10 22.80 -20.64
#